data_AF-A0A520AJ85-F1
#
_entry.id   AF-A0A520AJ85-F1
#
_cell.length_a   1.000
_cell.length_b   1.000
_cell.length_c   1.000
_cell.angle_alpha   90.00
_cell.angle_beta   90.00
_cell.angle_gamma   90.00
#
_symmetry.space_group_name_H-M   'P 1'
#
loop_
_entity.id
_entity.type
_entity.pdbx_description
1 polymer ?
#
loop_
_entity_poly.entity_id
_entity_poly.type
_entity_poly.pdbx_seq_one_letter_code
_entity_poly.pdbx_strand_id
1 'polypeptide(L)' 'YIDEVLSKYDTQVQAYKTGKKGVLGLFVGEVMKLAKGKADAKKVNELIIERLK' A
#
# COMPACT_ATOMS: atom_id res chain seq x y z
N TYR A 1 2.90 -9.98 0.76
CA TYR A 1 3.53 -8.67 0.48
C TYR A 1 2.65 -7.48 0.84
N ILE A 2 1.34 -7.43 0.53
CA ILE A 2 0.51 -6.25 0.92
C ILE A 2 0.45 -6.08 2.44
N ASP A 3 0.02 -7.11 3.17
CA ASP A 3 -0.08 -7.06 4.64
C ASP A 3 1.28 -6.81 5.32
N GLU A 4 2.36 -7.30 4.72
CA GLU A 4 3.74 -7.06 5.17
C GLU A 4 4.14 -5.58 5.02
N VAL A 5 3.81 -4.97 3.88
CA VAL A 5 4.04 -3.54 3.65
C VAL A 5 3.19 -2.70 4.59
N LEU A 6 1.91 -3.01 4.75
CA LEU A 6 1.03 -2.29 5.66
C LEU A 6 1.52 -2.38 7.12
N SER A 7 1.98 -3.55 7.55
CA SER A 7 2.55 -3.75 8.90
C SER A 7 3.88 -3.02 9.10
N LYS A 8 4.71 -2.93 8.06
CA LYS A 8 6.00 -2.21 8.08
C LYS A 8 5.82 -0.69 8.17
N TYR A 9 4.69 -0.17 7.69
CA TYR A 9 4.41 1.26 7.58
C TYR A 9 3.16 1.67 8.37
N ASP A 10 3.04 1.18 9.61
CA ASP A 10 1.87 1.43 10.47
C ASP A 10 1.55 2.94 10.62
N THR A 11 2.58 3.77 10.81
CA THR A 11 2.43 5.24 10.89
C THR A 11 1.76 5.83 9.64
N GLN A 12 2.10 5.32 8.46
CA GLN A 12 1.52 5.76 7.19
C GLN A 12 0.13 5.19 6.99
N VAL A 13 -0.16 3.98 7.50
CA VAL A 13 -1.52 3.42 7.54
C VAL A 13 -2.42 4.33 8.36
N GLN A 14 -1.98 4.76 9.55
CA GLN A 14 -2.72 5.72 10.36
C GLN A 14 -2.88 7.06 9.63
N ALA A 15 -1.81 7.58 9.01
CA ALA A 15 -1.90 8.81 8.23
C ALA A 15 -2.90 8.73 7.06
N TYR A 16 -2.99 7.58 6.39
CA TYR A 16 -3.98 7.33 5.35
C TYR A 16 -5.40 7.40 5.93
N LYS A 17 -5.63 6.72 7.07
CA LYS A 17 -6.92 6.71 7.77
C LYS A 17 -7.33 8.09 8.26
N THR A 18 -6.38 8.96 8.63
CA THR A 18 -6.64 10.36 8.98
C THR A 18 -6.83 11.28 7.76
N GLY A 19 -6.87 10.74 6.54
CA GLY A 19 -7.18 11.47 5.31
C GLY A 19 -5.96 11.86 4.46
N LYS A 20 -4.73 11.50 4.85
CA LYS A 20 -3.51 11.79 4.08
C LYS A 20 -3.32 10.79 2.95
N LYS A 21 -4.12 10.91 1.89
CA LYS A 21 -4.13 9.98 0.74
C LYS A 21 -2.80 9.88 -0.03
N GLY A 22 -1.88 10.83 0.13
CA GLY A 22 -0.58 10.83 -0.54
C GLY A 22 0.34 9.65 -0.18
N VAL A 23 0.08 8.95 0.93
CA VAL A 23 0.85 7.77 1.33
C VAL A 23 0.52 6.52 0.51
N LEU A 24 -0.56 6.53 -0.27
CA LEU A 24 -0.99 5.38 -1.08
C LEU A 24 0.06 4.98 -2.12
N GLY A 25 0.70 5.96 -2.76
CA GLY A 25 1.77 5.72 -3.74
C GLY A 25 3.00 5.04 -3.14
N LEU A 26 3.29 5.28 -1.86
CA LEU A 26 4.38 4.60 -1.13
C LEU A 26 4.08 3.10 -0.97
N PHE A 27 2.85 2.75 -0.58
CA PHE A 27 2.45 1.34 -0.44
C PHE A 27 2.49 0.60 -1.79
N VAL A 28 1.96 1.22 -2.85
CA VAL A 28 1.99 0.63 -4.19
C VAL A 28 3.44 0.42 -4.64
N GLY A 29 4.31 1.41 -4.47
CA GLY A 29 5.73 1.30 -4.84
C GLY A 29 6.46 0.18 -4.09
N GLU A 30 6.28 0.08 -2.77
CA GLU A 30 6.94 -0.96 -1.98
C GLU A 30 6.40 -2.36 -2.33
N VAL A 31 5.09 -2.50 -2.53
CA VAL A 31 4.49 -3.77 -2.97
C VAL A 31 5.02 -4.17 -4.35
N MET A 32 5.11 -3.24 -5.30
CA MET A 32 5.64 -3.49 -6.65
C MET A 32 7.12 -3.90 -6.62
N LYS A 33 7.89 -3.30 -5.71
CA LYS A 33 9.29 -3.66 -5.45
C LYS A 33 9.43 -5.08 -4.90
N LEU A 34 8.63 -5.45 -3.90
CA LEU A 34 8.59 -6.82 -3.35
C LEU A 34 8.12 -7.84 -4.40
N ALA A 35 7.15 -7.47 -5.22
CA ALA A 35 6.65 -8.28 -6.32
C ALA A 35 7.62 -8.34 -7.52
N LYS A 36 8.76 -7.62 -7.48
CA LYS A 36 9.75 -7.52 -8.58
C LYS A 36 9.10 -7.15 -9.92
N GLY A 37 8.10 -6.26 -9.89
CA GLY A 37 7.36 -5.84 -11.08
C GLY A 37 6.42 -6.89 -11.68
N LYS A 38 6.24 -8.05 -11.03
CA LYS A 38 5.32 -9.11 -11.50
C LYS A 38 3.86 -8.85 -11.13
N ALA A 39 3.60 -7.90 -10.24
CA ALA A 39 2.25 -7.55 -9.83
C ALA A 39 1.68 -6.44 -10.73
N ASP A 40 0.37 -6.48 -10.95
CA ASP A 40 -0.35 -5.43 -11.66
C ASP A 40 -0.57 -4.24 -10.70
N ALA A 41 -0.07 -3.06 -11.09
CA ALA A 41 -0.13 -1.85 -10.28
C ALA A 41 -1.57 -1.45 -9.90
N LYS A 42 -2.52 -1.65 -10.83
CA LYS A 42 -3.92 -1.28 -10.63
C LYS A 42 -4.57 -2.22 -9.61
N LYS A 43 -4.35 -3.53 -9.74
CA LYS A 43 -4.82 -4.51 -8.75
C LYS A 43 -4.20 -4.29 -7.38
N VAL A 44 -2.88 -4.02 -7.33
CA VAL A 44 -2.19 -3.73 -6.07
C VAL A 44 -2.81 -2.52 -5.38
N ASN A 45 -3.08 -1.45 -6.13
CA ASN A 45 -3.71 -0.25 -5.61
C ASN A 45 -5.12 -0.53 -5.04
N GLU A 46 -5.96 -1.26 -5.77
CA GLU A 46 -7.30 -1.65 -5.33
C GLU A 46 -7.25 -2.48 -4.04
N LEU A 47 -6.38 -3.49 -3.98
CA LEU A 47 -6.21 -4.34 -2.80
C LEU A 47 -5.69 -3.57 -1.59
N ILE A 48 -4.75 -2.63 -1.78
CA ILE A 48 -4.27 -1.76 -0.70
C ILE A 48 -5.41 -0.90 -0.14
N ILE A 49 -6.20 -0.26 -1.02
CA ILE A 49 -7.35 0.54 -0.60
C ILE A 49 -8.36 -0.32 0.17
N GLU A 50 -8.64 -1.54 -0.31
CA GLU A 50 -9.55 -2.47 0.35
C GLU A 50 -9.08 -2.84 1.76
N ARG A 51 -7.77 -3.02 1.98
CA ARG A 51 -7.20 -3.32 3.30
C ARG A 51 -7.06 -2.10 4.21
N LEU A 52 -7.15 -0.89 3.67
CA LEU A 52 -7.06 0.35 4.43
C LEU A 52 -8.43 0.92 4.84
N LYS A 53 -9.52 0.44 4.24
CA LYS A 53 -10.90 0.67 4.71
C LYS A 53 -11.10 0.02 6.08
#